data_AF-A0A2H0AAV8-F1
#
_entry.id   AF-A0A2H0AAV8-F1
#
_cell.length_a   1.000
_cell.length_b   1.000
_cell.length_c   1.000
_cell.angle_alpha   90.00
_cell.angle_beta   90.00
_cell.angle_gamma   90.00
#
_symmetry.space_group_name_H-M   'P 1'
#
loop_
_entity.id
_entity.type
_entity.pdbx_description
1 polymer ?
#
loop_
_entity_poly.entity_id
_entity_poly.type
_entity_poly.pdbx_seq_one_letter_code
_entity_poly.pdbx_strand_id
1 'polypeptide(L)'
;MNSAMGNLPLRNNRGIALIITLSVIAILVTITFELNRQLQASVVNAAMVRDQAVISHMIASGVEIAEAMLIKDKAFFDMDTVQEDWANPDKIAAYLSQVPFDAGEIGLYISDELARIQVNALVKFP
;
A
#
# COMPACT_ATOMS: atom_id res chain seq x y z
N MET A 1 62.71 -17.59 -61.29
CA MET A 1 62.45 -16.22 -60.79
C MET A 1 61.36 -16.33 -59.75
N ASN A 2 61.70 -15.98 -58.51
CA ASN A 2 61.00 -16.32 -57.27
C ASN A 2 59.89 -15.32 -56.91
N SER A 3 58.83 -15.89 -56.33
CA SER A 3 57.98 -15.41 -55.22
C SER A 3 57.68 -13.91 -55.07
N ALA A 4 56.41 -13.55 -55.27
CA ALA A 4 55.77 -12.43 -54.56
C ALA A 4 54.26 -12.69 -54.43
N MET A 5 53.89 -13.72 -53.67
CA MET A 5 52.50 -13.91 -53.23
C MET A 5 52.34 -13.10 -51.95
N GLY A 6 51.81 -11.89 -52.08
CA GLY A 6 51.57 -10.98 -50.97
C GLY A 6 50.61 -11.61 -49.96
N ASN A 7 51.08 -11.72 -48.71
CA ASN A 7 50.23 -12.08 -47.57
C ASN A 7 49.10 -11.07 -47.44
N LEU A 8 47.87 -11.49 -47.75
CA LEU A 8 46.66 -10.77 -47.37
C LEU A 8 46.55 -10.81 -45.84
N PRO A 9 46.45 -9.66 -45.14
CA PRO A 9 46.29 -9.66 -43.70
C PRO A 9 44.98 -10.38 -43.35
N LEU A 10 45.09 -11.49 -42.61
CA LEU A 10 43.94 -12.21 -42.06
C LEU A 10 43.12 -11.22 -41.23
N ARG A 11 41.96 -10.83 -41.77
CA ARG A 11 41.00 -9.92 -41.16
C ARG A 11 40.56 -10.50 -39.81
N ASN A 12 41.08 -9.91 -38.73
CA ASN A 12 40.89 -10.38 -37.37
C ASN A 12 39.48 -10.04 -36.85
N ASN A 13 38.47 -10.81 -37.27
CA ASN A 13 37.07 -10.67 -36.83
C ASN A 13 36.85 -11.07 -35.35
N ARG A 14 37.88 -11.55 -34.64
CA ARG A 14 37.78 -11.97 -33.23
C ARG A 14 37.37 -10.83 -32.30
N GLY A 15 37.82 -9.60 -32.58
CA GLY A 15 37.43 -8.42 -31.81
C GLY A 15 35.96 -8.04 -31.99
N ILE A 16 35.46 -8.07 -33.23
CA ILE A 16 34.04 -7.78 -33.53
C ILE A 16 33.13 -8.85 -32.92
N ALA A 17 33.52 -10.13 -33.03
CA ALA A 17 32.78 -11.22 -32.41
C ALA A 17 32.67 -11.05 -30.89
N LEU A 18 33.76 -10.64 -30.23
CA LEU A 18 33.77 -10.38 -28.78
C LEU A 18 32.88 -9.20 -28.38
N ILE A 19 32.86 -8.12 -29.17
CA ILE A 19 32.01 -6.97 -28.90
C ILE A 19 30.53 -7.35 -29.05
N ILE A 20 30.19 -8.15 -30.06
CA ILE A 20 28.83 -8.66 -30.27
C ILE A 20 28.44 -9.56 -29.10
N THR A 21 29.29 -10.49 -28.67
CA THR A 21 28.97 -11.38 -27.54
C THR A 21 28.80 -10.61 -26.24
N LEU A 22 29.67 -9.64 -25.95
CA LEU A 22 29.56 -8.81 -24.76
C LEU A 22 28.29 -7.95 -24.79
N SER A 23 27.95 -7.38 -25.94
CA SER A 23 26.71 -6.62 -26.13
C SER A 23 25.48 -7.48 -25.89
N VAL A 24 25.46 -8.70 -26.45
CA VAL A 24 24.35 -9.65 -26.25
C VAL A 24 24.24 -10.04 -24.77
N ILE A 25 25.36 -10.34 -24.10
CA ILE A 25 25.35 -10.66 -22.67
C ILE A 25 24.84 -9.47 -21.85
N ALA A 26 25.29 -8.25 -22.14
CA ALA A 26 24.84 -7.05 -21.44
C ALA A 26 23.32 -6.82 -21.58
N ILE A 27 22.77 -7.01 -22.77
CA ILE A 27 21.34 -6.92 -23.02
C ILE A 27 20.59 -8.01 -22.25
N LEU A 28 21.05 -9.27 -22.33
CA LEU A 28 20.42 -10.39 -21.63
C LEU A 28 20.42 -10.20 -20.11
N VAL A 29 21.53 -9.72 -19.54
CA VAL A 29 21.64 -9.42 -18.10
C VAL A 29 20.66 -8.32 -17.71
N THR A 30 20.58 -7.24 -18.49
CA THR A 30 19.69 -6.11 -18.22
C THR A 30 18.21 -6.53 -18.27
N ILE A 31 17.82 -7.29 -19.30
CA ILE A 31 16.45 -7.82 -19.43
C ILE A 31 16.12 -8.74 -18.26
N THR A 32 17.03 -9.66 -17.91
CA THR A 32 16.81 -10.60 -16.82
C THR A 32 16.63 -9.88 -15.48
N PHE A 33 17.45 -8.85 -15.23
CA PHE A 33 17.35 -8.05 -14.02
C PHE A 33 16.04 -7.27 -13.94
N GLU A 34 15.63 -6.64 -15.05
CA GLU A 34 14.38 -5.88 -15.12
C GLU A 34 13.16 -6.77 -14.93
N LEU A 35 13.13 -7.95 -15.56
CA LEU A 35 12.06 -8.93 -15.38
C LEU A 35 11.99 -9.41 -13.93
N ASN A 36 13.13 -9.69 -13.29
CA ASN A 36 13.16 -10.08 -11.87
C ASN A 36 12.58 -8.96 -10.98
N ARG A 37 12.98 -7.70 -11.23
CA ARG A 37 12.44 -6.53 -10.51
C ARG A 37 10.92 -6.41 -10.68
N GLN A 38 10.40 -6.56 -11.89
CA GLN A 38 8.97 -6.47 -12.17
C GLN A 38 8.18 -7.61 -11.52
N LEU A 39 8.70 -8.84 -11.55
CA LEU A 39 8.06 -9.98 -10.89
C LEU A 39 7.95 -9.77 -9.38
N GLN A 40 9.02 -9.29 -8.74
CA GLN A 40 8.98 -8.97 -7.30
C GLN A 40 7.93 -7.89 -7.00
N ALA A 41 7.88 -6.82 -7.79
CA ALA A 41 6.87 -5.76 -7.63
C ALA A 41 5.44 -6.28 -7.81
N SER A 42 5.22 -7.16 -8.80
CA SER A 42 3.91 -7.77 -9.07
C SER A 42 3.43 -8.64 -7.91
N VAL A 43 4.31 -9.45 -7.32
CA VAL A 43 3.99 -10.30 -6.16
C VAL A 43 3.60 -9.45 -4.95
N VAL A 44 4.35 -8.38 -4.66
CA VAL A 44 4.04 -7.46 -3.56
C VAL A 44 2.69 -6.77 -3.79
N ASN A 45 2.44 -6.28 -5.01
CA ASN A 45 1.17 -5.65 -5.36
C ASN A 45 -0.02 -6.61 -5.25
N ALA A 46 0.14 -7.86 -5.68
CA ALA A 46 -0.91 -8.88 -5.55
C ALA A 46 -1.26 -9.16 -4.08
N ALA A 47 -0.26 -9.20 -3.19
CA ALA A 47 -0.48 -9.31 -1.75
C ALA A 47 -1.24 -8.07 -1.20
N MET A 48 -0.81 -6.85 -1.58
CA MET A 48 -1.50 -5.62 -1.17
C MET A 48 -2.95 -5.55 -1.62
N VAL A 49 -3.25 -5.93 -2.88
CA VAL A 49 -4.63 -5.93 -3.40
C VAL A 49 -5.50 -6.92 -2.63
N ARG A 50 -4.96 -8.10 -2.30
CA ARG A 50 -5.67 -9.08 -1.46
C ARG A 50 -5.97 -8.50 -0.07
N ASP A 51 -5.01 -7.84 0.54
CA ASP A 51 -5.15 -7.32 1.90
C ASP A 51 -6.06 -6.07 1.95
N GLN A 52 -6.12 -5.30 0.86
CA GLN A 52 -6.97 -4.11 0.76
C GLN A 52 -8.46 -4.43 0.98
N ALA A 53 -8.97 -5.51 0.41
CA ALA A 53 -10.37 -5.90 0.59
C ALA A 53 -10.67 -6.22 2.07
N VAL A 54 -9.76 -6.93 2.74
CA VAL A 54 -9.86 -7.25 4.17
C VAL A 54 -9.86 -5.96 5.00
N ILE A 55 -8.91 -5.05 4.74
CA ILE A 55 -8.82 -3.76 5.44
C ILE A 55 -10.08 -2.92 5.24
N SER A 56 -10.65 -2.89 4.02
CA SER A 56 -11.88 -2.15 3.75
C SER A 56 -13.07 -2.69 4.55
N HIS A 57 -13.23 -4.01 4.62
CA HIS A 57 -14.28 -4.63 5.43
C HIS A 57 -14.05 -4.41 6.93
N MET A 58 -12.80 -4.51 7.39
CA MET A 58 -12.42 -4.18 8.76
C MET A 58 -12.84 -2.75 9.13
N ILE A 59 -12.49 -1.76 8.31
CA ILE A 59 -12.86 -0.36 8.53
C ILE A 59 -14.39 -0.20 8.58
N ALA A 60 -15.12 -0.80 7.64
CA ALA A 60 -16.58 -0.72 7.62
C ALA A 60 -17.20 -1.28 8.90
N SER A 61 -16.76 -2.45 9.36
CA SER A 61 -17.20 -3.02 10.65
C SER A 61 -16.83 -2.13 11.84
N GLY A 62 -15.66 -1.47 11.81
CA GLY A 62 -15.28 -0.50 12.84
C GLY A 62 -16.23 0.70 12.91
N VAL A 63 -16.70 1.20 11.76
CA VAL A 63 -17.71 2.27 11.69
C VAL A 63 -19.05 1.78 12.24
N GLU A 64 -19.51 0.58 11.86
CA GLU A 64 -20.76 0.02 12.37
C GLU A 64 -20.74 -0.17 13.89
N ILE A 65 -19.60 -0.58 14.47
CA ILE A 65 -19.40 -0.67 15.92
C ILE A 65 -19.49 0.71 16.57
N ALA A 66 -18.85 1.72 15.97
CA ALA A 66 -18.92 3.10 16.44
C ALA A 66 -20.36 3.62 16.42
N GLU A 67 -21.09 3.37 15.33
CA GLU A 67 -22.50 3.76 15.21
C GLU A 67 -23.37 3.04 16.24
N ALA A 68 -23.21 1.73 16.42
CA ALA A 68 -23.97 0.97 17.43
C ALA A 68 -23.72 1.49 18.84
N MET A 69 -22.48 1.87 19.15
CA MET A 69 -22.11 2.49 20.42
C MET A 69 -22.80 3.85 20.62
N LEU A 70 -22.79 4.71 19.61
CA LEU A 70 -23.44 6.03 19.68
C LEU A 70 -24.98 5.93 19.72
N ILE A 71 -25.57 4.98 18.99
CA ILE A 71 -27.02 4.71 19.04
C ILE A 71 -27.42 4.26 20.44
N LYS A 72 -26.64 3.36 21.03
CA LYS A 72 -26.86 2.90 22.40
C LYS A 72 -26.79 4.10 23.36
N ASP A 73 -25.76 4.92 23.25
CA ASP A 73 -25.56 6.08 24.12
C ASP A 73 -26.73 7.07 24.06
N LYS A 74 -27.15 7.45 22.85
CA LYS A 74 -28.31 8.31 22.59
C LYS A 74 -29.63 7.76 23.15
N ALA A 75 -29.75 6.44 23.32
CA ALA A 75 -30.93 5.84 23.93
C ALA A 75 -31.00 6.05 25.45
N PHE A 76 -29.86 6.32 26.10
CA PHE A 76 -29.75 6.46 27.56
C PHE A 76 -29.49 7.89 28.01
N PHE A 77 -28.83 8.71 27.19
CA PHE A 77 -28.46 10.09 27.50
C PHE A 77 -28.96 11.07 26.43
N ASP A 78 -29.36 12.26 26.86
CA ASP A 78 -29.94 13.32 26.02
C ASP A 78 -28.93 14.47 25.75
N MET A 79 -27.72 14.35 26.30
CA MET A 79 -26.62 15.30 26.14
C MET A 79 -25.34 14.51 25.91
N ASP A 80 -24.47 14.99 25.02
CA ASP A 80 -23.17 14.37 24.72
C ASP A 80 -22.08 14.91 25.65
N THR A 81 -21.26 14.03 26.21
CA THR A 81 -20.24 14.39 27.19
C THR A 81 -19.01 13.48 27.11
N VAL A 82 -17.81 14.04 27.33
CA VAL A 82 -16.54 13.31 27.20
C VAL A 82 -16.32 12.20 28.23
N GLN A 83 -17.23 12.06 29.20
CA GLN A 83 -17.24 11.00 30.20
C GLN A 83 -18.02 9.76 29.75
N GLU A 84 -18.66 9.79 28.57
CA GLU A 84 -19.44 8.69 28.02
C GLU A 84 -18.57 7.55 27.45
N ASP A 85 -19.20 6.39 27.24
CA ASP A 85 -18.52 5.17 26.78
C ASP A 85 -17.83 5.36 25.41
N TRP A 86 -18.34 6.25 24.55
CA TRP A 86 -17.76 6.54 23.24
C TRP A 86 -16.46 7.35 23.29
N ALA A 87 -16.24 8.09 24.38
CA ALA A 87 -15.03 8.89 24.59
C ALA A 87 -13.96 8.13 25.39
N ASN A 88 -14.28 6.94 25.91
CA ASN A 88 -13.38 6.15 26.73
C ASN A 88 -12.66 5.08 25.89
N PRO A 89 -11.32 5.16 25.73
CA PRO A 89 -10.56 4.21 24.91
C PRO A 89 -10.60 2.76 25.44
N ASP A 90 -10.69 2.56 26.75
CA ASP A 90 -10.77 1.22 27.35
C ASP A 90 -12.11 0.56 27.05
N LYS A 91 -13.19 1.35 27.08
CA LYS A 91 -14.54 0.88 26.70
C LYS A 91 -14.57 0.52 25.23
N ILE A 92 -14.06 1.39 24.37
CA ILE A 92 -13.95 1.15 22.93
C ILE A 92 -13.18 -0.14 22.64
N ALA A 93 -12.01 -0.32 23.26
CA ALA A 93 -11.22 -1.55 23.10
C ALA A 93 -11.99 -2.81 23.54
N ALA A 94 -12.78 -2.72 24.62
CA ALA A 94 -13.63 -3.82 25.07
C ALA A 94 -14.74 -4.16 24.05
N TYR A 95 -15.34 -3.18 23.38
CA TYR A 95 -16.31 -3.44 22.29
C TYR A 95 -15.62 -4.04 21.06
N LEU A 96 -14.45 -3.52 20.66
CA LEU A 96 -13.69 -4.06 19.54
C LEU A 96 -13.24 -5.51 19.77
N SER A 97 -12.90 -5.88 21.02
CA SER A 97 -12.51 -7.24 21.38
C SER A 97 -13.62 -8.30 21.17
N GLN A 98 -14.88 -7.87 21.07
CA GLN A 98 -16.02 -8.77 20.82
C GLN A 98 -16.12 -9.17 19.34
N VAL A 99 -15.44 -8.45 18.45
CA VAL A 99 -15.37 -8.74 17.01
C VAL A 99 -13.90 -8.97 16.64
N PRO A 100 -13.34 -10.16 16.96
CA PRO A 100 -11.95 -10.46 16.65
C PRO A 100 -11.74 -10.58 15.14
N PHE A 101 -10.62 -10.06 14.65
CA PHE A 101 -10.18 -10.20 13.28
C PHE A 101 -9.04 -11.22 13.19
N ASP A 102 -9.09 -12.10 12.20
CA ASP A 102 -8.08 -13.15 12.01
C ASP A 102 -6.69 -12.60 11.64
N ALA A 103 -6.65 -11.42 11.00
CA ALA A 103 -5.41 -10.78 10.57
C ALA A 103 -5.50 -9.26 10.74
N GLY A 104 -4.76 -8.75 11.73
CA GLY A 104 -4.64 -7.31 12.01
C GLY A 104 -5.48 -6.85 13.20
N GLU A 105 -5.32 -5.58 13.55
CA GLU A 105 -6.01 -4.92 14.65
C GLU A 105 -6.68 -3.63 14.14
N ILE A 106 -7.81 -3.27 14.75
CA ILE A 106 -8.50 -2.01 14.48
C ILE A 106 -8.38 -1.12 15.71
N GLY A 107 -7.93 0.12 15.51
CA GLY A 107 -8.07 1.19 16.48
C GLY A 107 -9.25 2.08 16.12
N LEU A 108 -10.10 2.40 17.10
CA LEU A 108 -11.22 3.32 16.94
C LEU A 108 -11.06 4.50 17.90
N TYR A 109 -11.33 5.70 17.39
CA TYR A 109 -11.36 6.94 18.16
C TYR A 109 -12.52 7.79 17.66
N ILE A 110 -13.38 8.24 18.58
CA ILE A 110 -14.54 9.07 18.28
C ILE A 110 -14.28 10.44 18.93
N SER A 111 -14.52 11.52 18.18
CA SER A 111 -14.46 12.88 18.70
C SER A 111 -15.69 13.67 18.32
N ASP A 112 -16.18 14.48 19.26
CA ASP A 112 -17.19 15.49 18.99
C ASP A 112 -16.60 16.64 18.17
N GLU A 113 -17.10 16.82 16.95
CA GLU A 113 -16.72 17.90 16.05
C GLU A 113 -17.45 19.22 16.36
N LEU A 114 -18.59 19.18 17.07
CA LEU A 114 -19.31 20.39 17.51
C LEU A 114 -18.55 21.13 18.61
N ALA A 115 -17.71 20.42 19.37
CA ALA A 115 -16.80 21.01 20.35
C ALA A 115 -15.67 21.85 19.71
N ARG A 116 -15.48 21.80 18.38
CA ARG A 116 -14.45 22.56 17.65
C ARG A 116 -15.01 23.86 17.05
N ILE A 117 -14.11 24.78 16.68
CA ILE A 117 -14.50 26.03 16.01
C ILE A 117 -15.05 25.71 14.61
N GLN A 118 -16.31 26.08 14.37
CA GLN A 118 -16.98 25.86 13.09
C GLN A 118 -16.54 26.89 12.03
N VAL A 119 -15.42 26.62 11.36
CA VAL A 119 -14.89 27.50 10.30
C VAL A 119 -15.88 27.72 9.15
N ASN A 120 -16.76 26.75 8.88
CA ASN A 120 -17.79 26.88 7.85
C ASN A 120 -18.88 27.91 8.20
N ALA A 121 -19.06 28.25 9.48
CA ALA A 121 -19.99 29.30 9.90
C ALA A 121 -19.45 30.72 9.62
N LEU A 122 -18.17 30.84 9.26
CA LEU A 122 -17.51 32.12 8.97
C LEU A 122 -17.81 32.65 7.56
N VAL A 123 -18.40 31.82 6.69
CA VAL A 123 -18.76 32.18 5.32
C VAL A 123 -20.24 31.95 5.09
N LYS A 124 -20.90 32.90 4.43
CA LYS A 124 -22.23 32.67 3.86
C LYS A 124 -22.05 32.18 2.42
N PHE A 125 -22.47 30.94 2.15
CA PHE A 125 -22.54 30.44 0.79
C PHE A 125 -23.66 31.17 0.01
N PRO A 126 -23.42 31.58 -1.25
CA PRO A 126 -24.46 32.11 -2.13
C PRO A 126 -25.45 31.04 -2.58
#